data_AF-A0A0M9ZKP0-F1
#
_entry.id   AF-A0A0M9ZKP0-F1
#
_cell.length_a   1.000
_cell.length_b   1.000
_cell.length_c   1.000
_cell.angle_alpha   90.00
_cell.angle_beta   90.00
_cell.angle_gamma   90.00
#
_symmetry.space_group_name_H-M   'P 1'
#
loop_
_entity.id
_entity.type
_entity.pdbx_description
1 polymer ?
#
loop_
_entity_poly.entity_id
_entity_poly.type
_entity_poly.pdbx_seq_one_letter_code
_entity_poly.pdbx_strand_id
1 'polypeptide(L)'
;MSSESTDAATIRQWLAEAWSRTAAAVLLGGPDLRAPLAERPVVGEIFDPAALARLRDLTTTGEFTGDICRCPGSPTVALLDTDAEFIAAGSLHGDRDMSWERARFHNNLTVADPEALYTFLNTHRSHGS
;
A
#
# COMPACT_ATOMS: atom_id res chain seq x y z
N MET A 1 -6.13 21.17 15.00
CA MET A 1 -5.55 21.55 13.70
C MET A 1 -5.98 20.49 12.71
N SER A 2 -6.85 20.84 11.75
CA SER A 2 -7.20 19.92 10.67
C SER A 2 -5.96 19.80 9.79
N SER A 3 -5.34 18.62 9.74
CA SER A 3 -4.22 18.39 8.81
C SER A 3 -4.80 18.48 7.41
N GLU A 4 -4.28 19.39 6.60
CA GLU A 4 -4.66 19.52 5.20
C GLU A 4 -4.14 18.28 4.45
N SER A 5 -5.01 17.63 3.65
CA SER A 5 -4.60 16.47 2.84
C SER A 5 -3.60 16.92 1.78
N THR A 6 -2.55 16.12 1.54
CA THR A 6 -1.64 16.39 0.41
C THR A 6 -2.37 16.25 -0.92
N ASP A 7 -2.05 17.11 -1.88
CA ASP A 7 -2.68 17.09 -3.20
C ASP A 7 -2.32 15.83 -4.01
N ALA A 8 -3.22 15.44 -4.90
CA ALA A 8 -3.10 14.20 -5.66
C ALA A 8 -1.87 14.15 -6.59
N ALA A 9 -1.45 15.29 -7.17
CA ALA A 9 -0.34 15.32 -8.11
C ALA A 9 1.00 15.07 -7.37
N THR A 10 1.18 15.71 -6.22
CA THR A 10 2.33 15.50 -5.34
C THR A 10 2.42 14.05 -4.88
N ILE A 11 1.31 13.45 -4.44
CA ILE A 11 1.31 12.04 -4.00
C ILE A 11 1.68 11.11 -5.18
N ARG A 12 1.15 11.35 -6.37
CA ARG A 12 1.47 10.54 -7.56
C ARG A 12 2.94 10.63 -7.96
N GLN A 13 3.52 11.84 -7.97
CA GLN A 13 4.94 12.01 -8.25
C GLN A 13 5.79 11.25 -7.24
N TRP A 14 5.49 11.39 -5.95
CA TRP A 14 6.21 10.69 -4.90
C TRP A 14 6.07 9.16 -5.03
N LEU A 15 4.88 8.65 -5.34
CA LEU A 15 4.66 7.22 -5.58
C LEU A 15 5.48 6.73 -6.78
N ALA A 16 5.57 7.51 -7.86
CA ALA A 16 6.40 7.15 -9.01
C ALA A 16 7.89 7.01 -8.63
N GLU A 17 8.40 7.87 -7.75
CA GLU A 17 9.77 7.82 -7.23
C GLU A 17 10.00 6.68 -6.21
N ALA A 18 9.00 6.35 -5.40
CA ALA A 18 9.06 5.19 -4.51
C ALA A 18 9.11 3.88 -5.33
N TRP A 19 8.21 3.76 -6.31
CA TRP A 19 8.12 2.59 -7.18
C TRP A 19 9.33 2.42 -8.10
N SER A 20 10.02 3.51 -8.51
CA SER A 20 11.23 3.38 -9.34
C SER A 20 12.42 2.76 -8.61
N ARG A 21 12.41 2.79 -7.27
CA ARG A 21 13.44 2.19 -6.40
C ARG A 21 13.05 0.82 -5.85
N THR A 22 11.80 0.42 -6.03
CA THR A 22 11.25 -0.81 -5.46
C THR A 22 11.82 -2.03 -6.15
N ALA A 23 12.44 -2.92 -5.38
CA ALA A 23 12.93 -4.23 -5.85
C ALA A 23 12.09 -5.40 -5.29
N ALA A 24 11.37 -5.18 -4.18
CA ALA A 24 10.48 -6.17 -3.60
C ALA A 24 9.32 -5.49 -2.86
N ALA A 25 8.27 -6.26 -2.60
CA ALA A 25 7.17 -5.85 -1.72
C ALA A 25 6.82 -6.97 -0.73
N VAL A 26 6.53 -6.60 0.51
CA VAL A 26 6.03 -7.51 1.54
C VAL A 26 4.60 -7.16 1.89
N LEU A 27 3.77 -8.19 2.06
CA LEU A 27 2.40 -8.08 2.53
C LEU A 27 2.40 -8.32 4.03
N LEU A 28 2.01 -7.31 4.79
CA LEU A 28 1.91 -7.36 6.24
C LEU A 28 0.47 -7.64 6.65
N GLY A 29 0.28 -8.64 7.52
CA GLY A 29 -1.00 -9.05 8.06
C GLY A 29 -1.52 -8.13 9.16
N GLY A 30 -2.75 -8.40 9.59
CA GLY A 30 -3.44 -7.66 10.65
C GLY A 30 -3.99 -6.30 10.20
N PRO A 31 -4.87 -5.68 11.00
CA PRO A 31 -5.34 -4.31 10.78
C PRO A 31 -4.26 -3.28 11.15
N ASP A 32 -4.36 -2.08 10.57
CA ASP A 32 -3.65 -0.86 10.95
C ASP A 32 -4.16 -0.33 12.32
N LEU A 33 -3.91 -1.11 13.38
CA LEU A 33 -4.27 -0.79 14.78
C LEU A 33 -3.14 -0.09 15.54
N ARG A 34 -2.29 0.68 14.85
CA ARG A 34 -1.11 1.37 15.43
C ARG A 34 0.04 0.46 15.87
N ALA A 35 0.01 -0.82 15.49
CA ALA A 35 1.19 -1.68 15.62
C ALA A 35 2.29 -1.16 14.67
N PRO A 36 3.54 -1.02 15.12
CA PRO A 36 4.66 -0.70 14.23
C PRO A 36 4.73 -1.70 13.08
N LEU A 37 5.04 -1.22 11.85
CA LEU A 37 5.13 -2.10 10.68
C LEU A 37 6.08 -3.29 10.90
N ALA A 38 7.19 -3.06 11.60
CA ALA A 38 8.19 -4.08 11.94
C ALA A 38 7.67 -5.20 12.86
N GLU A 39 6.57 -4.97 13.57
CA GLU A 39 5.96 -5.96 14.47
C GLU A 39 4.83 -6.75 13.80
N ARG A 40 4.46 -6.38 12.56
CA ARG A 40 3.36 -7.04 11.85
C ARG A 40 3.86 -8.31 11.16
N PRO A 41 3.09 -9.41 11.21
CA PRO A 41 3.49 -10.64 10.57
C PRO A 41 3.54 -10.45 9.05
N VAL A 42 4.63 -10.89 8.42
CA VAL A 42 4.69 -11.04 6.97
C VAL A 42 3.78 -12.20 6.58
N VAL A 43 2.80 -11.92 5.73
CA VAL A 43 1.84 -12.90 5.21
C VAL A 43 2.04 -13.17 3.72
N GLY A 44 3.03 -12.55 3.08
CA GLY A 44 3.33 -12.72 1.66
C GLY A 44 4.51 -11.86 1.24
N GLU A 45 5.22 -12.31 0.21
CA GLU A 45 6.39 -11.61 -0.34
C GLU A 45 6.31 -11.66 -1.87
N ILE A 46 6.71 -10.56 -2.51
CA ILE A 46 6.61 -10.39 -3.96
C ILE A 46 7.97 -9.87 -4.46
N PHE A 47 8.67 -10.73 -5.19
CA PHE A 47 9.97 -10.44 -5.82
C PHE A 47 9.90 -10.45 -7.35
N ASP A 48 8.87 -11.09 -7.92
CA ASP A 48 8.71 -11.19 -9.37
C ASP A 48 8.46 -9.81 -9.98
N PRO A 49 9.26 -9.36 -10.97
CA PRO A 49 9.10 -8.03 -11.57
C PRO A 49 7.73 -7.79 -12.22
N ALA A 50 7.11 -8.82 -12.81
CA ALA A 50 5.81 -8.67 -13.43
C ALA A 50 4.70 -8.53 -12.37
N ALA A 51 4.80 -9.28 -11.27
CA ALA A 51 3.92 -9.13 -10.11
C ALA A 51 4.08 -7.76 -9.45
N LEU A 52 5.31 -7.24 -9.31
CA LEU A 52 5.55 -5.89 -8.79
C LEU A 52 4.96 -4.80 -9.69
N ALA A 53 5.13 -4.91 -11.01
CA ALA A 53 4.52 -3.99 -11.96
C ALA A 53 2.97 -4.02 -11.85
N ARG A 54 2.39 -5.21 -11.73
CA ARG A 54 0.95 -5.36 -11.55
C ARG A 54 0.46 -4.77 -10.22
N LEU A 55 1.18 -5.00 -9.12
CA LEU A 55 0.87 -4.42 -7.81
C LEU A 55 0.91 -2.90 -7.86
N ARG A 56 1.93 -2.32 -8.50
CA ARG A 56 2.05 -0.87 -8.73
C ARG A 56 0.81 -0.33 -9.43
N ASP A 57 0.43 -0.92 -10.56
CA ASP A 57 -0.72 -0.43 -11.33
C ASP A 57 -2.00 -0.45 -10.49
N LEU A 58 -2.25 -1.55 -9.78
CA LEU A 58 -3.44 -1.74 -8.93
C LEU A 58 -3.49 -0.79 -7.73
N THR A 59 -2.34 -0.35 -7.21
CA THR A 59 -2.25 0.45 -5.98
C THR A 59 -1.94 1.93 -6.21
N THR A 60 -1.79 2.36 -7.47
CA THR A 60 -1.52 3.76 -7.84
C THR A 60 -2.53 4.33 -8.84
N THR A 61 -3.33 3.48 -9.48
CA THR A 61 -4.40 3.89 -10.41
C THR A 61 -5.73 4.01 -9.67
N GLY A 62 -6.43 5.13 -9.87
CA GLY A 62 -7.64 5.47 -9.16
C GLY A 62 -7.76 6.97 -8.90
N GLU A 63 -8.59 7.35 -7.95
CA GLU A 63 -8.84 8.75 -7.59
C GLU A 63 -8.52 9.03 -6.12
N PHE A 64 -7.74 10.08 -5.85
CA PHE A 64 -7.48 10.53 -4.49
C PHE A 64 -8.66 11.33 -3.96
N THR A 65 -9.08 11.04 -2.74
CA THR A 65 -10.32 11.55 -2.14
C THR A 65 -10.13 12.86 -1.38
N GLY A 66 -8.90 13.20 -1.00
CA GLY A 66 -8.62 14.34 -0.12
C GLY A 66 -9.02 14.11 1.34
N ASP A 67 -9.32 12.87 1.73
CA ASP A 67 -9.67 12.49 3.10
C ASP A 67 -9.09 11.12 3.47
N ILE A 68 -9.14 10.77 4.76
CA ILE A 68 -8.71 9.49 5.29
C ILE A 68 -9.92 8.64 5.71
N CYS A 69 -9.99 7.41 5.23
CA CYS A 69 -10.93 6.43 5.79
C CYS A 69 -10.51 6.10 7.23
N ARG A 70 -11.43 6.12 8.19
CA ARG A 70 -11.13 5.86 9.62
C ARG A 70 -11.29 4.41 10.04
N CYS A 71 -11.46 3.49 9.09
CA CYS A 71 -11.54 2.08 9.40
C CYS A 71 -10.18 1.56 9.89
N PRO A 72 -10.15 0.47 10.66
CA PRO A 72 -8.92 -0.13 11.19
C PRO A 72 -7.92 -0.59 10.12
N GLY A 73 -8.23 -0.53 8.83
CA GLY A 73 -7.36 -1.02 7.75
C GLY A 73 -7.31 -2.55 7.68
N SER A 74 -6.76 -3.07 6.59
CA SER A 74 -6.57 -4.49 6.27
C SER A 74 -5.09 -4.73 5.88
N PRO A 75 -4.67 -5.68 5.00
CA PRO A 75 -3.24 -5.85 4.73
C PRO A 75 -2.54 -4.56 4.28
N THR A 76 -1.28 -4.46 4.67
CA THR A 76 -0.39 -3.37 4.28
C THR A 76 0.65 -3.88 3.31
N VAL A 77 0.86 -3.14 2.23
CA VAL A 77 1.97 -3.33 1.31
C VAL A 77 3.12 -2.48 1.81
N ALA A 78 4.27 -3.08 2.08
CA ALA A 78 5.51 -2.35 2.30
C ALA A 78 6.47 -2.60 1.14
N LEU A 79 7.03 -1.52 0.60
CA LEU A 79 7.96 -1.52 -0.53
C LEU A 79 9.39 -1.50 0.00
N LEU A 80 10.23 -2.35 -0.58
CA LEU A 80 11.64 -2.50 -0.23
C LEU A 80 12.52 -2.24 -1.46
N ASP A 81 13.71 -1.68 -1.24
CA ASP A 81 14.72 -1.54 -2.29
C ASP A 81 15.57 -2.80 -2.46
N THR A 82 16.62 -2.71 -3.26
CA THR A 82 17.52 -3.84 -3.57
C THR A 82 18.33 -4.33 -2.36
N ASP A 83 18.50 -3.49 -1.33
CA ASP A 83 19.20 -3.82 -0.08
C ASP A 83 18.21 -4.30 1.00
N ALA A 84 16.94 -4.52 0.61
CA ALA A 84 15.82 -4.84 1.49
C ALA A 84 15.48 -3.72 2.49
N GLU A 85 15.91 -2.49 2.21
CA GLU A 85 15.60 -1.33 3.04
C GLU A 85 14.19 -0.80 2.73
N PHE A 86 13.50 -0.33 3.77
CA PHE A 86 12.15 0.17 3.67
C PHE A 86 12.06 1.48 2.88
N ILE A 87 11.19 1.52 1.86
CA ILE A 87 10.92 2.71 1.05
C ILE A 87 9.63 3.41 1.48
N ALA A 88 8.54 2.64 1.55
CA ALA A 88 7.19 3.15 1.66
C ALA A 88 6.21 2.08 2.12
N ALA A 89 5.10 2.48 2.75
CA ALA A 89 3.99 1.59 3.05
C ALA A 89 2.64 2.18 2.63
N GLY A 90 1.72 1.31 2.24
CA GLY A 90 0.33 1.66 2.06
C GLY A 90 -0.61 0.57 2.56
N SER A 91 -1.66 0.98 3.25
CA SER A 91 -2.64 0.08 3.86
C SER A 91 -3.92 0.09 3.05
N LEU A 92 -4.47 -1.10 2.78
CA LEU A 92 -5.80 -1.21 2.23
C LEU A 92 -6.83 -0.89 3.33
N HIS A 93 -7.83 -0.09 3.03
CA HIS A 93 -8.91 0.31 3.92
C HIS A 93 -10.23 -0.09 3.28
N GLY A 94 -11.01 -0.89 4.00
CA GLY A 94 -12.14 -1.59 3.39
C GLY A 94 -11.66 -2.56 2.31
N ASP A 95 -12.38 -2.60 1.19
CA ASP A 95 -12.12 -3.45 0.02
C ASP A 95 -11.58 -2.67 -1.19
N ARG A 96 -11.36 -1.35 -1.07
CA ARG A 96 -11.15 -0.48 -2.24
C ARG A 96 -10.21 0.71 -2.07
N ASP A 97 -9.92 1.14 -0.86
CA ASP A 97 -9.13 2.36 -0.66
C ASP A 97 -7.71 2.02 -0.25
N MET A 98 -6.72 2.56 -0.95
CA MET A 98 -5.32 2.45 -0.57
C MET A 98 -4.86 3.76 0.09
N SER A 99 -4.31 3.67 1.31
CA SER A 99 -3.75 4.82 2.02
C SER A 99 -2.24 4.67 2.14
N TRP A 100 -1.51 5.32 1.23
CA TRP A 100 -0.05 5.39 1.24
C TRP A 100 0.43 6.41 2.27
N GLU A 101 1.46 6.06 3.06
CA GLU A 101 2.08 6.94 4.07
C GLU A 101 1.02 7.76 4.82
N ARG A 102 0.02 7.06 5.35
CA ARG A 102 -1.24 7.63 5.84
C ARG A 102 -1.05 8.86 6.75
N ALA A 103 -0.09 8.78 7.68
CA ALA A 103 0.24 9.86 8.62
C ALA A 103 0.93 11.06 7.96
N ARG A 104 1.52 10.88 6.78
CA ARG A 104 2.15 11.93 5.98
C ARG A 104 1.17 12.59 5.03
N PHE A 105 0.43 11.80 4.24
CA PHE A 105 -0.39 12.35 3.16
C PHE A 105 -1.81 12.70 3.56
N HIS A 106 -2.36 12.05 4.60
CA HIS A 106 -3.75 12.25 5.02
C HIS A 106 -4.74 12.14 3.85
N ASN A 107 -4.53 11.16 2.96
CA ASN A 107 -5.33 10.98 1.76
C ASN A 107 -5.47 9.48 1.44
N ASN A 108 -6.59 9.14 0.80
CA ASN A 108 -6.89 7.81 0.32
C ASN A 108 -7.06 7.81 -1.20
N LEU A 109 -6.49 6.81 -1.84
CA LEU A 109 -6.73 6.46 -3.23
C LEU A 109 -7.87 5.44 -3.30
N THR A 110 -9.02 5.83 -3.85
CA THR A 110 -10.04 4.87 -4.31
C THR A 110 -9.46 4.18 -5.54
N VAL A 111 -9.10 2.90 -5.44
CA VAL A 111 -8.44 2.19 -6.55
C VAL A 111 -9.40 1.94 -7.69
N ALA A 112 -8.88 1.96 -8.93
CA ALA A 112 -9.70 1.79 -10.13
C ALA A 112 -10.32 0.39 -10.27
N ASP A 113 -9.63 -0.65 -9.77
CA ASP A 113 -10.06 -2.05 -9.85
C ASP A 113 -9.85 -2.76 -8.50
N PRO A 114 -10.79 -2.58 -7.54
CA PRO A 114 -10.66 -3.13 -6.20
C PRO A 114 -10.73 -4.65 -6.15
N GLU A 115 -11.50 -5.28 -7.05
CA GLU A 115 -11.63 -6.73 -7.13
C GLU A 115 -10.33 -7.39 -7.60
N ALA A 116 -9.68 -6.83 -8.63
CA ALA A 116 -8.39 -7.31 -9.07
C ALA A 116 -7.30 -7.09 -8.00
N LEU A 117 -7.32 -5.97 -7.27
CA LEU A 117 -6.39 -5.75 -6.16
C LEU A 117 -6.59 -6.80 -5.05
N TYR A 118 -7.83 -7.02 -4.62
CA TYR A 118 -8.14 -8.01 -3.60
C TYR A 118 -7.69 -9.43 -4.01
N THR A 119 -7.99 -9.83 -5.25
CA THR A 119 -7.59 -11.12 -5.81
C THR A 119 -6.08 -11.27 -5.89
N PHE A 120 -5.39 -10.21 -6.32
CA PHE A 120 -3.93 -10.17 -6.42
C PHE A 120 -3.29 -10.36 -5.03
N LEU A 121 -3.74 -9.61 -4.02
CA LEU A 121 -3.19 -9.68 -2.67
C LEU A 121 -3.44 -11.05 -2.02
N ASN A 122 -4.62 -11.66 -2.23
CA ASN A 122 -4.90 -13.00 -1.71
C ASN A 122 -4.10 -14.09 -2.40
N THR A 123 -3.83 -13.98 -3.70
CA THR A 123 -2.98 -14.94 -4.43
C THR A 123 -1.55 -14.94 -3.89
N HIS A 124 -1.04 -13.78 -3.48
CA HIS A 124 0.33 -13.62 -2.95
C HIS A 124 0.41 -13.74 -1.43
N ARG A 125 -0.69 -14.09 -0.77
CA ARG A 125 -0.68 -14.44 0.65
C ARG A 125 -0.24 -15.88 0.82
N SER A 126 0.88 -16.06 1.49
CA SER A 126 1.28 -17.34 2.07
C SER A 126 0.19 -17.75 3.06
N HIS A 127 -0.53 -18.82 2.74
CA HIS A 127 -1.34 -19.50 3.73
C HIS A 127 -0.33 -20.14 4.68
N GLY A 128 -0.23 -19.63 5.91
CA GLY A 128 0.62 -20.24 6.92
C GLY A 128 0.29 -21.73 7.00
N SER A 129 1.30 -22.57 6.76
CA SER A 129 1.28 -24.00 7.05
C SER A 129 1.06 -24.25 8.53
#